data_AF-A0A920MV10-F1
#
_entry.id   AF-A0A920MV10-F1
#
_cell.length_a   1.000
_cell.length_b   1.000
_cell.length_c   1.000
_cell.angle_alpha   90.00
_cell.angle_beta   90.00
_cell.angle_gamma   90.00
#
_symmetry.space_group_name_H-M   'P 1'
#
loop_
_entity.id
_entity.type
_entity.pdbx_description
1 polymer ?
#
loop_
_entity_poly.entity_id
_entity_poly.type
_entity_poly.pdbx_seq_one_letter_code
_entity_poly.pdbx_strand_id
1 'polypeptide(L)'
;MVKVDLGKDSYNISIGNSFVDSIKSKVEESDSKCILITQETIYNAFEDKFSALESLGIDVHFIGEGEDAKSIDTAITICDKMSSLGYDRSSTIFAVGGGVVGDVSGFVASIFMRGISHIQFPTTLLAMIDSAIGGKTG
;
A
#
# COMPACT_ATOMS: atom_id res chain seq x y z
N MET A 1 9.82 -11.42 13.16
CA MET A 1 9.15 -11.83 11.91
C MET A 1 8.13 -12.89 12.27
N VAL A 2 6.86 -12.67 11.95
CA VAL A 2 5.76 -13.62 12.19
C VAL A 2 5.28 -14.11 10.83
N LYS A 3 5.31 -15.42 10.58
CA LYS A 3 4.80 -15.98 9.31
C LYS A 3 3.30 -16.25 9.46
N VAL A 4 2.49 -15.74 8.53
CA VAL A 4 1.08 -16.11 8.38
C VAL A 4 1.00 -17.22 7.36
N ASP A 5 0.54 -18.40 7.79
CA ASP A 5 0.45 -19.58 6.92
C ASP A 5 -0.94 -19.67 6.28
N LEU A 6 -1.02 -19.33 4.99
CA LEU A 6 -2.22 -19.42 4.16
C LEU A 6 -1.98 -20.38 2.98
N GLY A 7 -1.01 -21.31 3.10
CA GLY A 7 -0.59 -22.14 1.98
C GLY A 7 0.16 -21.33 0.92
N LYS A 8 -0.36 -21.28 -0.31
CA LYS A 8 0.28 -20.59 -1.46
C LYS A 8 0.35 -19.07 -1.30
N ASP A 9 -0.52 -18.49 -0.49
CA ASP A 9 -0.65 -17.04 -0.27
C ASP A 9 -0.02 -16.60 1.06
N SER A 10 0.91 -17.41 1.60
CA SER A 10 1.60 -17.13 2.86
C SER A 10 2.47 -15.87 2.76
N TYR A 11 2.47 -15.05 3.82
CA TYR A 11 3.26 -13.83 3.88
C TYR A 11 3.91 -13.63 5.25
N ASN A 12 4.94 -12.79 5.27
CA ASN A 12 5.68 -12.44 6.49
C ASN A 12 5.20 -11.09 7.02
N ILE A 13 4.89 -11.06 8.31
CA ILE A 13 4.68 -9.83 9.06
C ILE A 13 6.00 -9.46 9.73
N SER A 14 6.55 -8.32 9.31
CA SER A 14 7.70 -7.68 9.94
C SER A 14 7.20 -6.57 10.85
N ILE A 15 7.46 -6.70 12.15
CA ILE A 15 7.14 -5.68 13.16
C ILE A 15 8.43 -4.93 13.46
N GLY A 16 8.44 -3.63 13.21
CA GLY A 16 9.60 -2.77 13.43
C GLY A 16 9.27 -1.30 13.19
N ASN A 17 10.23 -0.42 13.48
CA ASN A 17 9.98 1.02 13.49
C ASN A 17 10.31 1.72 12.16
N SER A 18 10.81 0.97 11.16
CA SER A 18 11.33 1.55 9.92
C SER A 18 10.67 0.96 8.67
N PHE A 19 9.45 1.43 8.37
CA PHE A 19 8.81 1.13 7.08
C PHE A 19 9.57 1.79 5.92
N VAL A 20 10.26 2.90 6.16
CA VAL A 20 11.06 3.62 5.18
C VAL A 20 12.11 2.69 4.58
N ASP A 21 12.94 2.03 5.42
CA ASP A 21 13.99 1.12 4.95
C ASP A 21 13.42 -0.07 4.17
N SER A 22 12.23 -0.55 4.58
CA SER A 22 11.54 -1.64 3.89
C SER A 22 11.07 -1.22 2.49
N ILE A 23 10.55 0.01 2.35
CA ILE A 23 10.18 0.58 1.05
C ILE A 23 11.43 0.82 0.20
N LYS A 24 12.51 1.38 0.77
CA LYS A 24 13.78 1.64 0.03
C LYS A 24 14.32 0.35 -0.58
N SER A 25 14.50 -0.67 0.24
CA SER A 25 15.00 -1.98 -0.19
C SER A 25 14.11 -2.57 -1.28
N LYS A 26 12.78 -2.44 -1.15
CA LYS A 26 11.87 -3.04 -2.12
C LYS A 26 11.86 -2.31 -3.46
N VAL A 27 12.01 -0.99 -3.44
CA VAL A 27 12.12 -0.17 -4.65
C VAL A 27 13.43 -0.44 -5.38
N GLU A 28 14.54 -0.58 -4.65
CA GLU A 28 15.85 -0.93 -5.23
C GLU A 28 15.85 -2.33 -5.88
N GLU A 29 15.06 -3.26 -5.34
CA GLU A 29 14.89 -4.62 -5.88
C GLU A 29 13.86 -4.71 -7.02
N SER A 30 13.05 -3.67 -7.24
CA SER A 30 11.93 -3.71 -8.19
C SER A 30 12.37 -3.24 -9.57
N ASP A 31 12.19 -4.09 -10.58
CA ASP A 31 12.39 -3.72 -11.99
C ASP A 31 11.20 -2.91 -12.58
N SER A 32 10.15 -2.64 -11.80
CA SER A 32 8.93 -1.94 -12.23
C SER A 32 8.52 -0.83 -11.27
N LYS A 33 7.59 0.02 -11.71
CA LYS A 33 7.09 1.19 -10.99
C LYS A 33 6.45 0.80 -9.66
N CYS A 34 6.63 1.68 -8.68
CA CYS A 34 6.05 1.55 -7.36
C CYS A 34 5.20 2.78 -7.06
N ILE A 35 4.03 2.56 -6.46
CA ILE A 35 3.13 3.61 -6.01
C ILE A 35 2.87 3.47 -4.52
N LEU A 36 2.86 4.58 -3.81
CA LEU A 36 2.49 4.66 -2.41
C LEU A 36 1.08 5.25 -2.29
N ILE A 37 0.18 4.54 -1.62
CA ILE A 37 -1.18 4.99 -1.33
C ILE A 37 -1.28 5.33 0.16
N THR A 38 -1.74 6.54 0.46
CA THR A 38 -1.90 7.03 1.83
C THR A 38 -2.99 8.12 1.93
N GLN A 39 -3.17 8.68 3.11
CA GLN A 39 -4.07 9.79 3.44
C GLN A 39 -3.24 11.02 3.84
N GLU A 40 -3.75 12.23 3.60
CA GLU A 40 -3.03 13.47 3.94
C GLU A 40 -2.69 13.54 5.43
N THR A 41 -3.62 13.11 6.30
CA THR A 41 -3.39 13.07 7.75
C THR A 41 -2.21 12.18 8.14
N ILE A 42 -2.07 11.01 7.51
CA ILE A 42 -0.97 10.08 7.74
C ILE A 42 0.34 10.63 7.17
N TYR A 43 0.30 11.22 5.97
CA TYR A 43 1.46 11.83 5.36
C TYR A 43 2.06 12.92 6.26
N ASN A 44 1.22 13.85 6.72
CA ASN A 44 1.64 14.95 7.59
C ASN A 44 2.12 14.46 8.96
N ALA A 45 1.49 13.41 9.52
CA ALA A 45 1.92 12.84 10.80
C ALA A 45 3.30 12.16 10.75
N PHE A 46 3.75 11.74 9.56
CA PHE A 46 5.03 11.08 9.34
C PHE A 46 5.87 11.79 8.28
N GLU A 47 5.75 13.11 8.15
CA GLU A 47 6.37 13.91 7.08
C GLU A 47 7.87 13.62 6.94
N ASP A 48 8.62 13.60 8.06
CA ASP A 48 10.06 13.27 8.07
C ASP A 48 10.39 11.93 7.39
N LYS A 49 9.50 10.94 7.55
CA LYS A 49 9.66 9.60 6.97
C LYS A 49 9.31 9.58 5.48
N PHE A 50 8.28 10.32 5.08
CA PHE A 50 7.90 10.45 3.67
C PHE A 50 8.92 11.26 2.87
N SER A 51 9.45 12.34 3.43
CA SER A 51 10.56 13.12 2.86
C SER A 51 11.79 12.26 2.58
N ALA A 52 12.06 11.26 3.42
CA ALA A 52 13.14 10.31 3.20
C ALA A 52 12.90 9.33 2.03
N LEU A 53 11.67 9.24 1.52
CA LEU A 53 11.25 8.43 0.37
C LEU A 53 11.15 9.24 -0.93
N GLU A 54 11.02 10.57 -0.86
CA GLU A 54 10.93 11.43 -2.05
C GLU A 54 12.13 11.26 -2.99
N SER A 55 13.33 11.05 -2.43
CA SER A 55 14.55 10.83 -3.21
C SER A 55 14.56 9.54 -4.03
N LEU A 56 13.61 8.62 -3.78
CA LEU A 56 13.44 7.38 -4.55
C LEU A 56 12.55 7.57 -5.78
N GLY A 57 11.90 8.73 -5.94
CA GLY A 57 11.02 9.02 -7.08
C GLY A 57 9.75 8.15 -7.12
N ILE A 58 9.28 7.70 -5.95
CA ILE A 58 8.04 6.91 -5.82
C ILE A 58 6.84 7.84 -5.97
N ASP A 59 5.86 7.46 -6.79
CA ASP A 59 4.61 8.23 -6.88
C ASP A 59 3.80 8.08 -5.60
N VAL A 60 3.37 9.20 -5.01
CA VAL A 60 2.42 9.20 -3.89
C VAL A 60 1.02 9.51 -4.42
N HIS A 61 0.04 8.73 -4.00
CA HIS A 61 -1.38 8.95 -4.27
C HIS A 61 -2.14 9.08 -2.95
N PHE A 62 -2.84 10.20 -2.80
CA PHE A 62 -3.68 10.48 -1.66
C PHE A 62 -5.10 10.05 -1.93
N ILE A 63 -5.67 9.27 -1.02
CA ILE A 63 -7.11 9.01 -0.97
C ILE A 63 -7.77 9.92 0.07
N GLY A 64 -9.09 10.06 -0.03
CA GLY A 64 -9.88 10.81 0.95
C GLY A 64 -9.80 10.24 2.37
N GLU A 65 -10.31 11.01 3.32
CA GLU A 65 -10.41 10.61 4.73
C GLU A 65 -11.72 9.86 5.01
N GLY A 66 -11.71 8.99 6.03
CA GLY A 66 -12.90 8.27 6.49
C GLY A 66 -13.40 7.15 5.57
N GLU A 67 -14.57 6.60 5.88
CA GLU A 67 -15.16 5.45 5.16
C GLU A 67 -15.65 5.84 3.75
N ASP A 68 -15.96 7.11 3.49
CA ASP A 68 -16.39 7.58 2.17
C ASP A 68 -15.28 7.40 1.10
N ALA A 69 -14.01 7.37 1.53
CA ALA A 69 -12.89 7.05 0.67
C ALA A 69 -12.90 5.59 0.19
N LYS A 70 -13.58 4.71 0.93
CA LYS A 70 -13.79 3.30 0.59
C LYS A 70 -14.92 3.16 -0.43
N SER A 71 -14.63 3.62 -1.65
CA SER A 71 -15.57 3.57 -2.76
C SER A 71 -14.91 2.95 -3.99
N ILE A 72 -15.76 2.37 -4.84
CA ILE A 72 -15.33 1.86 -6.16
C ILE A 72 -14.76 3.01 -7.01
N ASP A 73 -15.31 4.22 -6.89
CA ASP A 73 -14.84 5.38 -7.66
C ASP A 73 -13.40 5.76 -7.28
N THR A 74 -13.04 5.68 -5.99
CA THR A 74 -11.65 5.84 -5.54
C THR A 74 -10.74 4.79 -6.17
N ALA A 75 -11.16 3.52 -6.15
CA ALA A 75 -10.38 2.43 -6.72
C ALA A 75 -10.18 2.58 -8.24
N ILE A 76 -11.23 2.95 -8.98
CA ILE A 76 -11.17 3.22 -10.42
C ILE A 76 -10.21 4.38 -10.71
N THR A 77 -10.30 5.47 -9.94
CA THR A 77 -9.41 6.63 -10.10
C THR A 77 -7.93 6.25 -9.95
N ILE A 78 -7.62 5.37 -8.98
CA ILE A 78 -6.27 4.86 -8.79
C ILE A 78 -5.84 3.99 -9.98
N CYS A 79 -6.69 3.06 -10.42
CA CYS A 79 -6.41 2.20 -11.57
C CYS A 79 -6.17 3.01 -12.85
N ASP A 80 -6.98 4.03 -13.11
CA ASP A 80 -6.84 4.91 -14.27
C ASP A 80 -5.52 5.70 -14.22
N LYS A 81 -5.18 6.25 -13.04
CA LYS A 81 -3.89 6.91 -12.83
C LYS A 81 -2.73 5.95 -13.10
N MET A 82 -2.76 4.76 -12.52
CA MET A 82 -1.72 3.74 -12.71
C MET A 82 -1.59 3.35 -14.19
N SER A 83 -2.71 3.11 -14.88
CA SER A 83 -2.71 2.80 -16.30
C SER A 83 -2.14 3.94 -17.15
N SER A 84 -2.51 5.19 -16.86
CA SER A 84 -2.04 6.37 -17.59
C SER A 84 -0.54 6.63 -17.41
N LEU A 85 0.01 6.27 -16.24
CA LEU A 85 1.42 6.42 -15.91
C LEU A 85 2.25 5.20 -16.33
N GLY A 86 1.65 4.20 -16.97
CA GLY A 86 2.36 3.02 -17.49
C GLY A 86 2.81 2.03 -16.40
N TYR A 87 2.03 1.91 -15.32
CA TYR A 87 2.18 0.79 -14.38
C TYR A 87 1.78 -0.52 -15.06
N ASP A 88 2.43 -1.61 -14.66
CA ASP A 88 2.25 -2.94 -15.26
C ASP A 88 2.02 -4.02 -14.20
N ARG A 89 1.98 -5.29 -14.64
CA ARG A 89 1.74 -6.45 -13.76
C ARG A 89 2.85 -6.69 -12.72
N SER A 90 4.04 -6.13 -12.94
CA SER A 90 5.19 -6.26 -12.04
C SER A 90 5.29 -5.09 -11.07
N SER A 91 4.42 -4.08 -11.22
CA SER A 91 4.38 -2.94 -10.32
C SER A 91 3.95 -3.32 -8.91
N THR A 92 4.33 -2.48 -7.94
CA THR A 92 4.05 -2.71 -6.52
C THR A 92 3.27 -1.55 -5.92
N ILE A 93 2.24 -1.87 -5.14
CA ILE A 93 1.49 -0.91 -4.32
C ILE A 93 1.98 -1.01 -2.87
N PHE A 94 2.45 0.11 -2.33
CA PHE A 94 2.71 0.28 -0.91
C PHE A 94 1.53 0.99 -0.24
N ALA A 95 0.90 0.37 0.74
CA ALA A 95 -0.21 0.94 1.48
C ALA A 95 0.27 1.42 2.86
N VAL A 96 0.33 2.74 3.08
CA VAL A 96 0.73 3.31 4.38
C VAL A 96 -0.48 4.00 5.00
N GLY A 97 -1.09 3.38 6.01
CA GLY A 97 -2.27 3.94 6.64
C GLY A 97 -3.05 2.95 7.50
N GLY A 98 -4.28 3.32 7.88
CA GLY A 98 -5.19 2.45 8.62
C GLY A 98 -5.93 1.44 7.72
N GLY A 99 -7.03 0.88 8.26
CA GLY A 99 -7.84 -0.11 7.55
C GLY A 99 -8.40 0.39 6.22
N VAL A 100 -8.88 1.64 6.15
CA VAL A 100 -9.40 2.24 4.91
C VAL A 100 -8.37 2.25 3.78
N VAL A 101 -7.13 2.69 4.07
CA VAL A 101 -6.04 2.69 3.09
C VAL A 101 -5.70 1.26 2.66
N GLY A 102 -5.61 0.33 3.62
CA GLY A 102 -5.34 -1.08 3.37
C GLY A 102 -6.40 -1.74 2.48
N ASP A 103 -7.67 -1.48 2.76
CA ASP A 103 -8.83 -2.03 2.04
C ASP A 103 -8.85 -1.52 0.59
N VAL A 104 -8.81 -0.20 0.38
CA VAL A 104 -8.83 0.41 -0.95
C VAL A 104 -7.62 -0.02 -1.78
N SER A 105 -6.41 0.09 -1.22
CA SER A 105 -5.18 -0.27 -1.92
C SER A 105 -5.09 -1.77 -2.22
N GLY A 106 -5.56 -2.62 -1.30
CA GLY A 106 -5.62 -4.06 -1.49
C GLY A 106 -6.62 -4.45 -2.57
N PHE A 107 -7.79 -3.79 -2.60
CA PHE A 107 -8.78 -4.00 -3.65
C PHE A 107 -8.23 -3.59 -5.01
N VAL A 108 -7.62 -2.41 -5.12
CA VAL A 108 -6.92 -1.94 -6.33
C VAL A 108 -5.86 -2.95 -6.77
N ALA A 109 -5.01 -3.43 -5.85
CA ALA A 109 -3.98 -4.40 -6.16
C ALA A 109 -4.55 -5.72 -6.70
N SER A 110 -5.73 -6.14 -6.22
CA SER A 110 -6.39 -7.36 -6.66
C SER A 110 -6.99 -7.26 -8.06
N ILE A 111 -7.52 -6.09 -8.44
CA ILE A 111 -8.20 -5.90 -9.72
C ILE A 111 -7.27 -5.39 -10.83
N PHE A 112 -6.24 -4.61 -10.49
CA PHE A 112 -5.32 -4.04 -11.46
C PHE A 112 -4.51 -5.16 -12.13
N MET A 113 -4.60 -5.27 -13.46
CA MET A 113 -3.94 -6.32 -14.25
C MET A 113 -4.19 -7.76 -13.76
N ARG A 114 -5.33 -8.00 -13.08
CA ARG A 114 -5.71 -9.28 -12.42
C ARG A 114 -4.81 -9.67 -11.24
N GLY A 115 -4.18 -8.70 -10.58
CA GLY A 115 -3.35 -8.94 -9.40
C GLY A 115 -1.93 -8.42 -9.59
N ILE A 116 -1.50 -7.55 -8.69
CA ILE A 116 -0.12 -7.06 -8.59
C ILE A 116 0.39 -7.13 -7.15
N SER A 117 1.68 -6.84 -6.93
CA SER A 117 2.26 -6.89 -5.59
C SER A 117 1.67 -5.81 -4.69
N HIS A 118 1.30 -6.19 -3.47
CA HIS A 118 0.73 -5.32 -2.44
C HIS A 118 1.47 -5.52 -1.12
N ILE A 119 1.92 -4.42 -0.52
CA ILE A 119 2.63 -4.45 0.77
C ILE A 119 1.98 -3.42 1.69
N GLN A 120 1.53 -3.89 2.87
CA GLN A 120 0.85 -3.07 3.85
C GLN A 120 1.79 -2.64 4.99
N PHE A 121 1.71 -1.35 5.32
CA PHE A 121 2.32 -0.72 6.48
C PHE A 121 1.22 -0.12 7.35
N PRO A 122 0.52 -0.95 8.14
CA PRO A 122 -0.60 -0.51 8.95
C PRO A 122 -0.14 0.50 10.02
N THR A 123 -0.79 1.66 10.10
CA THR A 123 -0.46 2.72 11.08
C THR A 123 -1.39 2.74 12.29
N THR A 124 -2.53 2.04 12.22
CA THR A 124 -3.47 1.91 13.34
C THR A 124 -3.40 0.53 13.98
N LEU A 125 -3.59 0.46 15.31
CA LEU A 125 -3.55 -0.80 16.04
C LEU A 125 -4.63 -1.77 15.57
N LEU A 126 -5.82 -1.26 15.23
CA LEU A 126 -6.90 -2.07 14.66
C LEU A 126 -6.50 -2.69 13.31
N ALA A 127 -5.84 -1.93 12.44
CA ALA A 127 -5.33 -2.46 11.18
C ALA A 127 -4.24 -3.52 11.41
N MET A 128 -3.37 -3.34 12.41
CA MET A 128 -2.31 -4.31 12.74
C MET A 128 -2.84 -5.67 13.21
N ILE A 129 -4.04 -5.72 13.81
CA ILE A 129 -4.60 -6.94 14.41
C ILE A 129 -5.80 -7.54 13.66
N ASP A 130 -6.42 -6.79 12.75
CA ASP A 130 -7.64 -7.21 12.02
C ASP A 130 -7.45 -7.05 10.50
N SER A 131 -7.33 -5.83 9.98
CA SER A 131 -7.30 -5.58 8.52
C SER A 131 -6.07 -6.13 7.80
N ALA A 132 -4.90 -6.16 8.46
CA ALA A 132 -3.66 -6.69 7.85
C ALA A 132 -3.60 -8.23 7.85
N ILE A 133 -4.56 -8.91 8.49
CA ILE A 133 -4.55 -10.36 8.69
C ILE A 133 -5.81 -10.97 8.04
N GLY A 134 -5.61 -11.74 6.96
CA GLY A 134 -6.69 -12.52 6.33
C GLY A 134 -7.14 -12.05 4.95
N GLY A 135 -6.52 -11.01 4.37
CA GLY A 135 -6.67 -10.68 2.95
C GLY A 135 -8.05 -10.18 2.52
N LYS A 136 -8.91 -9.77 3.47
CA LYS A 136 -10.16 -9.10 3.15
C LYS A 136 -9.84 -7.73 2.60
N THR A 137 -10.37 -7.44 1.42
CA THR A 137 -10.28 -6.15 0.75
C THR A 137 -11.71 -5.76 0.37
N GLY A 138 -12.07 -4.47 0.46
CA GLY A 138 -13.44 -4.04 0.23
C GLY A 138 -13.61 -2.54 0.22
#